data_AF-K5WC11-F1
#
_entry.id   AF-K5WC11-F1
#
_cell.length_a   1.000
_cell.length_b   1.000
_cell.length_c   1.000
_cell.angle_alpha   90.00
_cell.angle_beta   90.00
_cell.angle_gamma   90.00
#
_symmetry.space_group_name_H-M   'P 1'
#
loop_
_entity.id
_entity.type
_entity.pdbx_description
1 polymer ?
#
loop_
_entity_poly.entity_id
_entity_poly.type
_entity_poly.pdbx_seq_one_letter_code
_entity_poly.pdbx_strand_id
1 'polypeptide(L)'
;MEPKKARRRIPNDIYNQFPDDDTDKTITFQADDLGFGSDYKGSLTDRHVMVHWSNGTSNQGIAISQIIQLTGNPGNYAYYAPVARKRTPSSLSGNQQLDLGVYTRVQRDRILELASQIKFYRKSVTNSCRTWTRDLLEAMVKDAILSFFPYTSWGNSDHEKAVAACAILKQQIPHAVHFPGTSEYLQDIGHYVEVAGQNSTCGVAPMTPEEVQMIVKSGGHVFNPGFSSTFGVQVSLQNLLDFDYNEEAQTVKLGSGWTWDAIYEMLQPKNVTVVGGRIPGVGLGLLYGGGLSWYTNQHGLASDNVVEFNLVLPNGTFVNVTETSQPDLYFGLRGGLNNFGIITGVTVKTWPTGDIWGGTIAYSIEHNDEIMKAVEEFSVENTDVKAQLQAVYTLTREKAFWQILFFYDAPDSSPAPFKAFFSIPSTSDTTEVTTHSQFVKNTPFPPVVGSYLHTVPVLQYTVPVLQAVETSVNASFAKALEDERSAATFYWFAEPFYNQNSHSTFPSAFPHSPSNPITPSCFWYNYTSPDDVEYFRALIKDVGTELQTVVVEEGQGRWDDVKYSNYAVKGTTVEEVFGESLEKMRDLKKRIDPKNVMGLQKEGFLI
;
A
#
# COMPACT_ATOMS: atom_id res chain seq x y z
N MET A 1 -41.83 39.59 34.42
CA MET A 1 -41.99 39.54 32.94
C MET A 1 -41.43 38.21 32.47
N GLU A 2 -42.30 37.27 32.09
CA GLU A 2 -41.87 36.04 31.40
C GLU A 2 -41.21 36.39 30.05
N PRO A 3 -40.10 35.74 29.67
CA PRO A 3 -39.65 35.75 28.30
C PRO A 3 -40.45 34.71 27.50
N LYS A 4 -41.15 35.21 26.48
CA LYS A 4 -41.96 34.46 25.51
C LYS A 4 -41.21 33.28 24.87
N LYS A 5 -41.89 32.13 24.80
CA LYS A 5 -41.56 30.98 23.95
C LYS A 5 -41.35 31.40 22.49
N ALA A 6 -40.18 31.10 21.92
CA ALA A 6 -39.98 31.00 20.48
C ALA A 6 -39.72 29.53 20.10
N ARG A 7 -40.82 28.76 19.96
CA ARG A 7 -40.80 27.47 19.24
C ARG A 7 -40.75 27.78 17.74
N ARG A 8 -39.64 27.41 17.07
CA ARG A 8 -39.67 26.92 15.69
C ARG A 8 -38.91 25.60 15.66
N ARG A 9 -39.56 24.52 16.13
CA ARG A 9 -39.26 23.18 15.63
C ARG A 9 -39.63 23.22 14.15
N ILE A 10 -38.68 23.04 13.25
CA ILE A 10 -39.00 22.68 11.87
C ILE A 10 -39.84 21.40 11.97
N PRO A 11 -41.05 21.32 11.40
CA PRO A 11 -41.85 20.10 11.49
C PRO A 11 -41.11 18.98 10.76
N ASN A 12 -40.65 17.96 11.49
CA ASN A 12 -40.16 16.69 10.93
C ASN A 12 -41.31 15.81 10.39
N ASP A 13 -42.50 16.39 10.24
CA ASP A 13 -43.73 15.72 9.80
C ASP A 13 -43.57 15.10 8.40
N ILE A 14 -42.85 15.76 7.49
CA ILE A 14 -42.59 15.22 6.14
C ILE A 14 -41.71 13.98 6.20
N TYR A 15 -40.65 13.97 7.01
CA TYR A 15 -39.79 12.78 7.13
C TYR A 15 -40.56 11.62 7.76
N ASN A 16 -41.39 11.87 8.77
CA ASN A 16 -42.19 10.81 9.38
C ASN A 16 -43.20 10.19 8.40
N GLN A 17 -43.69 10.96 7.43
CA GLN A 17 -44.58 10.48 6.37
C GLN A 17 -43.83 9.82 5.20
N PHE A 18 -42.59 10.24 4.96
CA PHE A 18 -41.71 9.77 3.89
C PHE A 18 -40.29 9.53 4.45
N PRO A 19 -40.12 8.48 5.27
CA PRO A 19 -38.82 8.17 5.85
C PRO A 19 -37.84 7.73 4.75
N ASP A 20 -36.55 7.77 5.05
CA ASP A 20 -35.61 7.07 4.18
C ASP A 20 -35.86 5.56 4.28
N ASP A 21 -35.83 4.88 3.14
CA ASP A 21 -36.09 3.46 3.00
C ASP A 21 -34.77 2.70 2.73
N ASP A 22 -34.85 1.38 2.58
CA ASP A 22 -33.66 0.54 2.43
C ASP A 22 -33.21 0.36 0.97
N THR A 23 -33.86 1.04 0.01
CA THR A 23 -33.44 0.99 -1.39
C THR A 23 -32.13 1.76 -1.61
N ASP A 24 -31.39 1.39 -2.64
CA ASP A 24 -30.21 2.12 -3.10
C ASP A 24 -30.63 3.41 -3.79
N LYS A 25 -29.93 4.51 -3.48
CA LYS A 25 -30.35 5.86 -3.89
C LYS A 25 -29.19 6.67 -4.43
N THR A 26 -29.44 7.35 -5.54
CA THR A 26 -28.53 8.38 -6.04
C THR A 26 -28.46 9.52 -5.04
N ILE A 27 -27.24 9.82 -4.58
CA ILE A 27 -26.94 10.99 -3.78
C ILE A 27 -26.50 12.10 -4.71
N THR A 28 -27.14 13.26 -4.62
CA THR A 28 -26.88 14.39 -5.50
C THR A 28 -26.32 15.55 -4.68
N PHE A 29 -25.18 16.06 -5.09
CA PHE A 29 -24.69 17.37 -4.68
C PHE A 29 -25.34 18.43 -5.56
N GLN A 30 -26.06 19.33 -4.92
CA GLN A 30 -26.71 20.44 -5.58
C GLN A 30 -26.01 21.74 -5.20
N ALA A 31 -25.68 22.53 -6.22
CA ALA A 31 -25.28 23.91 -6.08
C ALA A 31 -26.28 24.80 -6.81
N ASP A 32 -26.69 25.88 -6.15
CA ASP A 32 -27.52 26.90 -6.81
C ASP A 32 -26.76 27.53 -7.98
N ASP A 33 -27.31 27.37 -9.18
CA ASP A 33 -26.75 27.88 -10.43
C ASP A 33 -27.56 29.07 -10.91
N LEU A 34 -26.88 30.20 -11.00
CA LEU A 34 -27.40 31.41 -11.61
C LEU A 34 -27.51 31.18 -13.12
N GLY A 35 -28.63 30.64 -13.58
CA GLY A 35 -28.99 30.63 -15.00
C GLY A 35 -29.03 32.07 -15.52
N PHE A 36 -28.14 32.42 -16.45
CA PHE A 36 -28.13 33.71 -17.14
C PHE A 36 -29.46 33.97 -17.86
N GLY A 37 -30.22 34.93 -17.34
CA GLY A 37 -31.47 35.42 -17.92
C GLY A 37 -32.07 36.55 -17.08
N SER A 38 -31.41 37.72 -17.13
CA SER A 38 -31.84 39.06 -16.65
C SER A 38 -32.46 39.19 -15.23
N ASP A 39 -31.76 39.98 -14.39
CA ASP A 39 -32.18 40.54 -13.08
C ASP A 39 -31.94 39.72 -11.80
N TYR A 40 -30.70 39.26 -11.57
CA TYR A 40 -30.26 38.87 -10.23
C TYR A 40 -29.81 40.10 -9.41
N LYS A 41 -30.49 40.36 -8.28
CA LYS A 41 -30.17 41.41 -7.29
C LYS A 41 -29.66 40.85 -5.94
N GLY A 42 -29.07 39.66 -5.93
CA GLY A 42 -28.45 39.07 -4.71
C GLY A 42 -26.92 39.21 -4.70
N SER A 43 -26.29 39.05 -3.53
CA SER A 43 -24.83 39.17 -3.39
C SER A 43 -24.14 37.81 -3.60
N LEU A 44 -22.84 37.80 -3.91
CA LEU A 44 -22.01 36.59 -4.07
C LEU A 44 -22.04 35.64 -2.84
N THR A 45 -22.51 36.12 -1.70
CA THR A 45 -22.71 35.38 -0.44
C THR A 45 -23.89 34.40 -0.44
N ASP A 46 -24.77 34.44 -1.44
CA ASP A 46 -26.10 33.81 -1.34
C ASP A 46 -26.24 32.43 -2.02
N ARG A 47 -25.23 31.94 -2.78
CA ARG A 47 -25.31 30.57 -3.35
C ARG A 47 -25.38 29.51 -2.24
N HIS A 48 -26.40 28.68 -2.31
CA HIS A 48 -26.71 27.62 -1.34
C HIS A 48 -26.29 26.26 -1.91
N VAL A 49 -25.67 25.41 -1.08
CA VAL A 49 -25.25 24.06 -1.50
C VAL A 49 -25.79 23.00 -0.55
N MET A 50 -26.24 21.86 -1.08
CA MET A 50 -26.75 20.75 -0.27
C MET A 50 -26.42 19.40 -0.89
N VAL A 51 -26.41 18.38 -0.04
CA VAL A 51 -26.44 16.98 -0.47
C VAL A 51 -27.85 16.46 -0.24
N HIS A 52 -28.43 15.74 -1.22
CA HIS A 52 -29.80 15.24 -1.10
C HIS A 52 -30.01 13.91 -1.84
N TRP A 53 -31.09 13.21 -1.50
CA TRP A 53 -31.57 12.01 -2.21
C TRP A 53 -33.09 11.88 -2.08
N SER A 54 -33.71 11.01 -2.89
CA SER A 54 -35.16 10.83 -2.92
C SER A 54 -35.68 9.99 -1.74
N ASN A 55 -36.73 10.44 -1.06
CA ASN A 55 -37.54 9.62 -0.14
C ASN A 55 -38.83 9.13 -0.80
N GLY A 56 -39.00 9.38 -2.10
CA GLY A 56 -40.19 9.03 -2.87
C GLY A 56 -41.00 10.24 -3.32
N THR A 57 -42.27 10.01 -3.64
CA THR A 57 -43.17 11.00 -4.24
C THR A 57 -44.47 11.04 -3.46
N SER A 58 -44.96 12.23 -3.14
CA SER A 58 -46.26 12.39 -2.49
C SER A 58 -47.43 12.03 -3.42
N ASN A 59 -48.62 11.81 -2.85
CA ASN A 59 -49.85 11.51 -3.61
C ASN A 59 -50.24 12.57 -4.67
N GLN A 60 -49.65 13.77 -4.60
CA GLN A 60 -49.85 14.86 -5.58
C GLN A 60 -48.76 14.90 -6.66
N GLY A 61 -47.90 13.88 -6.74
CA GLY A 61 -46.80 13.81 -7.71
C GLY A 61 -45.58 14.69 -7.35
N ILE A 62 -45.52 15.26 -6.15
CA ILE A 62 -44.40 16.12 -5.73
C ILE A 62 -43.30 15.24 -5.13
N ALA A 63 -42.08 15.37 -5.68
CA ALA A 63 -40.89 14.68 -5.19
C ALA A 63 -40.57 15.08 -3.74
N ILE A 64 -40.17 14.11 -2.92
CA ILE A 64 -39.72 14.31 -1.55
C ILE A 64 -38.25 13.92 -1.49
N SER A 65 -37.42 14.79 -0.93
CA SER A 65 -35.99 14.50 -0.78
C SER A 65 -35.53 14.65 0.65
N GLN A 66 -34.72 13.70 1.12
CA GLN A 66 -33.86 13.90 2.28
C GLN A 66 -32.83 14.98 1.94
N ILE A 67 -32.59 15.92 2.86
CA ILE A 67 -31.63 17.01 2.65
C ILE A 67 -30.61 17.03 3.78
N ILE A 68 -29.33 17.11 3.42
CA ILE A 68 -28.19 17.33 4.30
C ILE A 68 -27.58 18.69 4.00
N GLN A 69 -27.70 19.61 4.96
CA GLN A 69 -27.25 20.98 4.82
C GLN A 69 -27.34 21.77 6.14
N LEU A 70 -26.44 22.74 6.34
CA LEU A 70 -26.68 23.84 7.30
C LEU A 70 -27.79 24.78 6.83
N THR A 71 -28.78 25.00 7.70
CA THR A 71 -29.90 25.91 7.45
C THR A 71 -29.79 27.16 8.34
N GLY A 72 -30.13 28.33 7.80
CA GLY A 72 -30.10 29.60 8.55
C GLY A 72 -29.64 30.78 7.70
N ASN A 73 -29.44 31.92 8.36
CA ASN A 73 -28.89 33.14 7.77
C ASN A 73 -27.43 33.34 8.23
N PRO A 74 -26.62 34.15 7.53
CA PRO A 74 -25.28 34.50 7.98
C PRO A 74 -25.26 34.90 9.47
N GLY A 75 -24.43 34.23 10.28
CA GLY A 75 -24.35 34.44 11.72
C GLY A 75 -25.44 33.76 12.58
N ASN A 76 -26.29 32.89 11.99
CA ASN A 76 -27.27 32.08 12.71
C ASN A 76 -27.61 30.77 11.97
N TYR A 77 -26.61 29.90 11.75
CA TYR A 77 -26.78 28.58 11.12
C TYR A 77 -27.05 27.45 12.11
N ALA A 78 -27.71 26.38 11.65
CA ALA A 78 -27.93 25.12 12.37
C ALA A 78 -28.06 23.92 11.42
N TYR A 79 -27.52 22.78 11.83
CA TYR A 79 -27.70 21.50 11.15
C TYR A 79 -28.87 20.73 11.79
N TYR A 80 -29.70 20.10 10.96
CA TYR A 80 -30.81 19.26 11.38
C TYR A 80 -30.82 17.99 10.54
N ALA A 81 -30.88 16.84 11.20
CA ALA A 81 -31.05 15.55 10.57
C ALA A 81 -31.84 14.59 11.49
N PRO A 82 -32.61 13.64 10.92
CA PRO A 82 -32.98 13.58 9.50
C PRO A 82 -34.01 14.68 9.15
N VAL A 83 -33.97 15.20 7.92
CA VAL A 83 -34.93 16.18 7.40
C VAL A 83 -35.28 15.86 5.95
N ALA A 84 -36.58 15.72 5.67
CA ALA A 84 -37.11 15.61 4.31
C ALA A 84 -37.90 16.87 3.90
N ARG A 85 -37.86 17.20 2.60
CA ARG A 85 -38.55 18.35 2.01
C ARG A 85 -39.21 17.99 0.69
N LYS A 86 -40.36 18.63 0.42
CA LYS A 86 -40.96 18.66 -0.92
C LYS A 86 -40.05 19.43 -1.88
N ARG A 87 -39.78 18.86 -3.05
CA ARG A 87 -39.02 19.45 -4.15
C ARG A 87 -39.96 19.76 -5.29
N THR A 88 -40.10 21.04 -5.63
CA THR A 88 -40.86 21.46 -6.82
C THR A 88 -40.03 21.22 -8.08
N PRO A 89 -40.66 21.01 -9.26
CA PRO A 89 -39.93 20.92 -10.52
C PRO A 89 -38.99 22.10 -10.75
N SER A 90 -39.43 23.32 -10.41
CA SER A 90 -38.60 24.53 -10.48
C SER A 90 -37.36 24.48 -9.56
N SER A 91 -37.47 23.85 -8.39
CA SER A 91 -36.32 23.67 -7.48
C SER A 91 -35.31 22.64 -7.98
N LEU A 92 -35.70 21.75 -8.90
CA LEU A 92 -34.81 20.73 -9.45
C LEU A 92 -34.18 21.23 -10.75
N SER A 93 -34.95 21.88 -11.63
CA SER A 93 -34.46 22.35 -12.93
C SER A 93 -33.61 23.64 -12.87
N GLY A 94 -33.70 24.42 -11.79
CA GLY A 94 -32.99 25.69 -11.64
C GLY A 94 -31.65 25.62 -10.91
N ASN A 95 -31.16 24.43 -10.56
CA ASN A 95 -29.91 24.25 -9.82
C ASN A 95 -28.96 23.33 -10.59
N GLN A 96 -27.66 23.58 -10.49
CA GLN A 96 -26.66 22.61 -10.94
C GLN A 96 -26.68 21.41 -9.99
N GLN A 97 -26.77 20.23 -10.57
CA GLN A 97 -26.78 18.97 -9.86
C GLN A 97 -25.61 18.12 -10.34
N LEU A 98 -24.91 17.52 -9.40
CA LEU A 98 -23.84 16.56 -9.63
C LEU A 98 -24.19 15.30 -8.84
N ASP A 99 -24.43 14.21 -9.56
CA ASP A 99 -24.63 12.92 -8.92
C ASP A 99 -23.29 12.43 -8.36
N LEU A 100 -23.28 12.15 -7.06
CA LEU A 100 -22.13 11.65 -6.32
C LEU A 100 -22.02 10.12 -6.37
N GLY A 101 -22.99 9.45 -6.99
CA GLY A 101 -23.11 7.98 -7.07
C GLY A 101 -24.38 7.44 -6.44
N VAL A 102 -24.53 6.11 -6.47
CA VAL A 102 -25.64 5.36 -5.86
C VAL A 102 -25.16 4.77 -4.54
N TYR A 103 -25.90 5.02 -3.47
CA TYR A 103 -25.50 4.68 -2.11
C TYR A 103 -26.56 3.81 -1.45
N THR A 104 -26.10 2.80 -0.71
CA THR A 104 -26.91 1.93 0.16
C THR A 104 -27.43 2.68 1.38
N ARG A 105 -28.41 2.10 2.09
CA ARG A 105 -28.92 2.68 3.34
C ARG A 105 -27.82 2.91 4.38
N VAL A 106 -26.94 1.93 4.59
CA VAL A 106 -25.84 2.00 5.57
C VAL A 106 -24.90 3.17 5.25
N GLN A 107 -24.55 3.35 3.98
CA GLN A 107 -23.73 4.48 3.53
C GLN A 107 -24.43 5.81 3.78
N ARG A 108 -25.72 5.92 3.50
CA ARG A 108 -26.48 7.17 3.72
C ARG A 108 -26.61 7.51 5.21
N ASP A 109 -26.81 6.51 6.07
CA ASP A 109 -26.82 6.69 7.51
C ASP A 109 -25.44 7.17 8.01
N ARG A 110 -24.34 6.64 7.44
CA ARG A 110 -22.99 7.10 7.74
C ARG A 110 -22.75 8.55 7.27
N ILE A 111 -23.26 8.96 6.11
CA ILE A 111 -23.21 10.38 5.68
C ILE A 111 -23.91 11.29 6.70
N LEU A 112 -25.07 10.89 7.22
CA LEU A 112 -25.78 11.65 8.26
C LEU A 112 -24.98 11.73 9.56
N GLU A 113 -24.29 10.64 9.93
CA GLU A 113 -23.40 10.60 11.09
C GLU A 113 -22.22 11.56 10.91
N LEU A 114 -21.48 11.47 9.80
CA LEU A 114 -20.36 12.38 9.49
C LEU A 114 -20.80 13.84 9.51
N ALA A 115 -21.95 14.14 8.88
CA ALA A 115 -22.52 15.47 8.88
C ALA A 115 -22.80 16.00 10.30
N SER A 116 -23.26 15.15 11.22
CA SER A 116 -23.48 15.53 12.62
C SER A 116 -22.19 15.87 13.38
N GLN A 117 -21.05 15.35 12.92
CA GLN A 117 -19.73 15.56 13.53
C GLN A 117 -19.00 16.81 13.00
N ILE A 118 -19.39 17.33 11.84
CA ILE A 118 -18.78 18.55 11.27
C ILE A 118 -19.08 19.75 12.19
N LYS A 119 -18.02 20.31 12.76
CA LYS A 119 -18.12 21.47 13.66
C LYS A 119 -18.68 22.67 12.92
N PHE A 120 -19.72 23.28 13.48
CA PHE A 120 -20.24 24.56 13.01
C PHE A 120 -20.39 25.56 14.15
N TYR A 121 -20.04 26.82 13.88
CA TYR A 121 -20.13 27.91 14.85
C TYR A 121 -21.28 28.82 14.47
N ARG A 122 -22.33 28.82 15.29
CA ARG A 122 -23.58 29.52 15.01
C ARG A 122 -23.40 30.99 14.61
N LYS A 123 -22.41 31.69 15.18
CA LYS A 123 -22.12 33.13 14.93
C LYS A 123 -21.01 33.37 13.90
N SER A 124 -20.42 32.33 13.32
CA SER A 124 -19.33 32.50 12.37
C SER A 124 -19.84 33.05 11.04
N VAL A 125 -19.03 33.93 10.44
CA VAL A 125 -19.25 34.49 9.09
C VAL A 125 -18.49 33.71 8.02
N THR A 126 -17.59 32.80 8.40
CA THR A 126 -16.80 31.94 7.50
C THR A 126 -17.34 30.51 7.42
N ASN A 127 -18.04 30.04 8.46
CA ASN A 127 -18.65 28.72 8.53
C ASN A 127 -20.10 28.78 8.00
N SER A 128 -20.20 28.84 6.67
CA SER A 128 -21.45 28.88 5.89
C SER A 128 -21.87 27.48 5.46
N CYS A 129 -23.03 27.36 4.79
CA CYS A 129 -23.42 26.09 4.17
C CYS A 129 -22.37 25.57 3.17
N ARG A 130 -21.60 26.43 2.51
CA ARG A 130 -20.56 26.01 1.57
C ARG A 130 -19.35 25.38 2.25
N THR A 131 -18.80 26.06 3.26
CA THR A 131 -17.63 25.56 3.98
C THR A 131 -17.97 24.33 4.80
N TRP A 132 -19.16 24.28 5.42
CA TRP A 132 -19.62 23.08 6.11
C TRP A 132 -19.87 21.91 5.14
N THR A 133 -20.48 22.13 3.98
CA THR A 133 -20.67 21.05 3.00
C THR A 133 -19.35 20.61 2.37
N ARG A 134 -18.38 21.52 2.17
CA ARG A 134 -17.00 21.14 1.82
C ARG A 134 -16.41 20.21 2.89
N ASP A 135 -16.48 20.59 4.15
CA ASP A 135 -15.92 19.80 5.26
C ASP A 135 -16.63 18.42 5.38
N LEU A 136 -17.93 18.37 5.09
CA LEU A 136 -18.67 17.11 4.97
C LEU A 136 -18.15 16.28 3.78
N LEU A 137 -17.99 16.86 2.61
CA LEU A 137 -17.46 16.14 1.45
C LEU A 137 -16.02 15.64 1.71
N GLU A 138 -15.18 16.44 2.35
CA GLU A 138 -13.84 16.01 2.80
C GLU A 138 -13.92 14.85 3.81
N ALA A 139 -14.86 14.91 4.76
CA ALA A 139 -15.09 13.81 5.70
C ALA A 139 -15.60 12.56 4.98
N MET A 140 -16.49 12.69 4.00
CA MET A 140 -16.96 11.57 3.17
C MET A 140 -15.82 10.99 2.33
N VAL A 141 -14.88 11.80 1.82
CA VAL A 141 -13.68 11.31 1.13
C VAL A 141 -12.78 10.53 2.08
N LYS A 142 -12.51 11.07 3.28
CA LYS A 142 -11.69 10.42 4.31
C LYS A 142 -12.29 9.11 4.81
N ASP A 143 -13.61 9.04 4.90
CA ASP A 143 -14.34 7.84 5.29
C ASP A 143 -14.57 6.88 4.11
N ALA A 144 -13.93 7.15 2.97
CA ALA A 144 -14.02 6.44 1.70
C ALA A 144 -15.44 6.34 1.10
N ILE A 145 -16.43 7.06 1.63
CA ILE A 145 -17.80 7.13 1.11
C ILE A 145 -17.83 7.85 -0.23
N LEU A 146 -17.05 8.92 -0.38
CA LEU A 146 -16.95 9.69 -1.63
C LEU A 146 -15.59 9.42 -2.28
N SER A 147 -15.56 8.79 -3.44
CA SER A 147 -14.34 8.71 -4.25
C SER A 147 -14.21 9.98 -5.09
N PHE A 148 -13.23 10.85 -4.79
CA PHE A 148 -12.92 12.00 -5.65
C PHE A 148 -12.21 11.50 -6.92
N PHE A 149 -12.94 11.45 -8.03
CA PHE A 149 -12.43 11.08 -9.34
C PHE A 149 -11.73 12.26 -10.02
N PRO A 150 -10.51 12.12 -10.55
CA PRO A 150 -10.19 12.72 -11.83
C PRO A 150 -10.88 11.88 -12.91
N TYR A 151 -12.07 12.31 -13.35
CA TYR A 151 -12.89 11.72 -14.43
C TYR A 151 -12.17 11.53 -15.78
N THR A 152 -10.89 11.91 -15.88
CA THR A 152 -10.14 11.97 -17.14
C THR A 152 -9.36 10.69 -17.47
N SER A 153 -9.13 9.77 -16.53
CA SER A 153 -8.32 8.56 -16.75
C SER A 153 -9.06 7.22 -16.66
N TRP A 154 -10.23 7.19 -16.01
CA TRP A 154 -11.13 6.02 -15.93
C TRP A 154 -12.44 6.36 -16.63
N GLY A 155 -12.69 5.80 -17.82
CA GLY A 155 -13.89 6.10 -18.60
C GLY A 155 -15.17 5.56 -17.95
N ASN A 156 -16.30 6.23 -18.18
CA ASN A 156 -17.62 5.83 -17.64
C ASN A 156 -17.94 4.34 -17.85
N SER A 157 -17.51 3.76 -18.97
CA SER A 157 -17.75 2.36 -19.31
C SER A 157 -16.98 1.37 -18.43
N ASP A 158 -15.81 1.74 -17.88
CA ASP A 158 -15.05 0.88 -16.96
C ASP A 158 -15.66 0.90 -15.56
N HIS A 159 -16.22 2.04 -15.13
CA HIS A 159 -16.98 2.15 -13.88
C HIS A 159 -18.26 1.34 -13.91
N GLU A 160 -19.06 1.43 -14.97
CA GLU A 160 -20.27 0.63 -15.13
C GLU A 160 -19.98 -0.88 -15.09
N LYS A 161 -18.88 -1.32 -15.72
CA LYS A 161 -18.43 -2.72 -15.65
C LYS A 161 -18.04 -3.13 -14.24
N ALA A 162 -17.32 -2.27 -13.51
CA ALA A 162 -16.92 -2.56 -12.13
C ALA A 162 -18.14 -2.67 -11.20
N VAL A 163 -19.11 -1.76 -11.33
CA VAL A 163 -20.38 -1.83 -10.59
C VAL A 163 -21.13 -3.12 -10.91
N ALA A 164 -21.25 -3.47 -12.19
CA ALA A 164 -21.89 -4.71 -12.61
C ALA A 164 -21.15 -5.95 -12.05
N ALA A 165 -19.82 -5.97 -12.08
CA ALA A 165 -19.02 -7.04 -11.50
C ALA A 165 -19.25 -7.15 -9.99
N CYS A 166 -19.17 -6.04 -9.24
CA CYS A 166 -19.46 -6.02 -7.80
C CYS A 166 -20.86 -6.57 -7.48
N ALA A 167 -21.88 -6.23 -8.30
CA ALA A 167 -23.23 -6.74 -8.12
C ALA A 167 -23.33 -8.26 -8.36
N ILE A 168 -22.66 -8.79 -9.40
CA ILE A 168 -22.60 -10.23 -9.67
C ILE A 168 -21.91 -10.95 -8.51
N LEU A 169 -20.78 -10.43 -8.05
CA LEU A 169 -20.01 -11.01 -6.96
C LEU A 169 -20.79 -10.99 -5.64
N LYS A 170 -21.51 -9.90 -5.36
CA LYS A 170 -22.37 -9.80 -4.17
C LYS A 170 -23.49 -10.85 -4.18
N GLN A 171 -23.97 -11.25 -5.37
CA GLN A 171 -24.96 -12.33 -5.49
C GLN A 171 -24.34 -13.72 -5.29
N GLN A 172 -23.10 -13.92 -5.73
CA GLN A 172 -22.43 -15.22 -5.70
C GLN A 172 -21.77 -15.51 -4.35
N ILE A 173 -21.08 -14.53 -3.76
CA ILE A 173 -20.32 -14.64 -2.51
C ILE A 173 -20.61 -13.43 -1.60
N PRO A 174 -21.86 -13.29 -1.11
CA PRO A 174 -22.31 -12.09 -0.40
C PRO A 174 -21.50 -11.75 0.85
N HIS A 175 -20.92 -12.74 1.52
CA HIS A 175 -20.10 -12.58 2.72
C HIS A 175 -18.71 -11.99 2.42
N ALA A 176 -18.21 -12.14 1.20
CA ALA A 176 -16.89 -11.66 0.83
C ALA A 176 -16.90 -10.22 0.31
N VAL A 177 -18.03 -9.72 -0.21
CA VAL A 177 -18.10 -8.42 -0.91
C VAL A 177 -18.53 -7.29 0.02
N HIS A 178 -17.67 -6.29 0.17
CA HIS A 178 -17.86 -5.10 0.98
C HIS A 178 -17.86 -3.83 0.12
N PHE A 179 -18.76 -2.91 0.45
CA PHE A 179 -18.89 -1.63 -0.26
C PHE A 179 -18.38 -0.49 0.61
N PRO A 180 -18.03 0.66 0.00
CA PRO A 180 -17.61 1.85 0.72
C PRO A 180 -18.48 2.20 1.93
N GLY A 181 -17.91 2.76 2.99
CA GLY A 181 -18.63 3.10 4.22
C GLY A 181 -18.86 1.93 5.20
N THR A 182 -18.24 0.77 4.98
CA THR A 182 -18.17 -0.34 5.94
C THR A 182 -16.75 -0.51 6.46
N SER A 183 -16.58 -1.03 7.69
CA SER A 183 -15.26 -1.30 8.28
C SER A 183 -14.48 -2.35 7.49
N GLU A 184 -15.19 -3.35 6.99
CA GLU A 184 -14.67 -4.45 6.20
C GLU A 184 -14.13 -3.94 4.87
N TYR A 185 -14.83 -3.00 4.22
CA TYR A 185 -14.32 -2.35 3.03
C TYR A 185 -13.02 -1.59 3.28
N LEU A 186 -12.92 -0.85 4.39
CA LEU A 186 -11.68 -0.14 4.75
C LEU A 186 -10.51 -1.10 5.00
N GLN A 187 -10.78 -2.28 5.54
CA GLN A 187 -9.77 -3.35 5.66
C GLN A 187 -9.38 -3.88 4.27
N ASP A 188 -10.37 -4.14 3.41
CA ASP A 188 -10.15 -4.66 2.05
C ASP A 188 -9.33 -3.72 1.16
N ILE A 189 -9.51 -2.41 1.31
CA ILE A 189 -8.74 -1.39 0.57
C ILE A 189 -7.55 -0.84 1.35
N GLY A 190 -7.26 -1.36 2.55
CA GLY A 190 -6.16 -0.89 3.37
C GLY A 190 -4.79 -1.17 2.74
N HIS A 191 -3.88 -0.21 2.91
CA HIS A 191 -2.48 -0.24 2.47
C HIS A 191 -1.56 0.31 3.56
N TYR A 192 -0.30 -0.15 3.56
CA TYR A 192 0.72 0.34 4.49
C TYR A 192 1.08 1.82 4.23
N VAL A 193 1.21 2.19 2.96
CA VAL A 193 1.40 3.59 2.52
C VAL A 193 0.06 4.15 2.08
N GLU A 194 -0.41 5.22 2.74
CA GLU A 194 -1.74 5.77 2.51
C GLU A 194 -1.95 6.22 1.06
N VAL A 195 -0.97 6.95 0.48
CA VAL A 195 -1.04 7.43 -0.91
C VAL A 195 -0.94 6.32 -1.96
N ALA A 196 -0.57 5.09 -1.58
CA ALA A 196 -0.57 3.95 -2.49
C ALA A 196 -1.98 3.37 -2.71
N GLY A 197 -2.92 3.66 -1.80
CA GLY A 197 -4.29 3.17 -1.84
C GLY A 197 -5.19 3.93 -2.82
N GLN A 198 -6.24 3.25 -3.28
CA GLN A 198 -7.30 3.83 -4.11
C GLN A 198 -8.67 3.32 -3.63
N ASN A 199 -9.68 4.18 -3.71
CA ASN A 199 -11.05 3.77 -3.41
C ASN A 199 -11.61 2.95 -4.58
N SER A 200 -11.70 1.64 -4.35
CA SER A 200 -12.34 0.69 -5.26
C SER A 200 -13.86 0.83 -5.32
N THR A 201 -14.50 0.27 -6.34
CA THR A 201 -15.96 0.18 -6.43
C THR A 201 -16.53 -0.77 -5.37
N CYS A 202 -15.81 -1.87 -5.08
CA CYS A 202 -16.04 -2.74 -3.93
C CYS A 202 -14.75 -3.46 -3.55
N GLY A 203 -14.61 -3.74 -2.26
CA GLY A 203 -13.63 -4.68 -1.72
C GLY A 203 -14.22 -6.08 -1.71
N VAL A 204 -13.40 -7.10 -1.97
CA VAL A 204 -13.82 -8.49 -1.87
C VAL A 204 -12.77 -9.29 -1.11
N ALA A 205 -13.15 -10.00 -0.05
CA ALA A 205 -12.22 -10.77 0.76
C ALA A 205 -12.58 -12.26 0.80
N PRO A 206 -12.23 -13.03 -0.26
CA PRO A 206 -12.45 -14.47 -0.33
C PRO A 206 -11.87 -15.22 0.86
N MET A 207 -12.59 -16.22 1.34
CA MET A 207 -12.14 -17.10 2.43
C MET A 207 -11.50 -18.39 1.92
N THR A 208 -11.70 -18.73 0.64
CA THR A 208 -11.19 -19.96 0.03
C THR A 208 -10.62 -19.71 -1.37
N PRO A 209 -9.69 -20.55 -1.86
CA PRO A 209 -9.20 -20.46 -3.23
C PRO A 209 -10.30 -20.57 -4.29
N GLU A 210 -11.38 -21.31 -4.03
CA GLU A 210 -12.54 -21.45 -4.92
C GLU A 210 -13.27 -20.11 -5.11
N GLU A 211 -13.38 -19.31 -4.05
CA GLU A 211 -13.96 -17.96 -4.14
C GLU A 211 -13.03 -16.97 -4.87
N VAL A 212 -11.71 -17.19 -4.84
CA VAL A 212 -10.71 -16.39 -5.57
C VAL A 212 -10.78 -16.60 -7.08
N GLN A 213 -11.36 -17.72 -7.55
CA GLN A 213 -11.63 -17.97 -8.98
C GLN A 213 -12.43 -16.86 -9.66
N MET A 214 -12.96 -15.92 -8.87
CA MET A 214 -13.80 -14.84 -9.34
C MET A 214 -13.09 -13.46 -9.33
N ILE A 215 -11.92 -13.22 -8.67
CA ILE A 215 -11.47 -11.83 -8.34
C ILE A 215 -9.99 -11.65 -7.76
N VAL A 216 -9.26 -10.48 -7.89
CA VAL A 216 -7.79 -10.16 -7.55
C VAL A 216 -7.36 -9.00 -6.52
N LYS A 217 -6.48 -9.24 -5.49
CA LYS A 217 -5.47 -8.39 -4.71
C LYS A 217 -4.60 -9.34 -3.83
N SER A 218 -3.56 -8.85 -3.09
CA SER A 218 -2.80 -9.48 -1.96
C SER A 218 -2.41 -8.41 -0.88
N GLY A 219 -1.56 -8.73 0.12
CA GLY A 219 -1.33 -8.04 1.43
C GLY A 219 -0.84 -6.57 1.49
N GLY A 220 -1.03 -5.73 0.47
CA GLY A 220 -1.06 -4.26 0.62
C GLY A 220 0.26 -3.50 0.95
N HIS A 221 1.43 -4.14 0.86
CA HIS A 221 2.73 -3.55 1.23
C HIS A 221 3.49 -2.83 0.08
N VAL A 222 2.87 -2.70 -1.10
CA VAL A 222 3.51 -2.03 -2.24
C VAL A 222 3.40 -0.51 -2.09
N PHE A 223 4.51 0.19 -2.29
CA PHE A 223 4.63 1.64 -2.11
C PHE A 223 4.14 2.46 -3.31
N ASN A 224 4.15 1.85 -4.51
CA ASN A 224 3.77 2.52 -5.74
C ASN A 224 2.24 2.64 -5.87
N PRO A 225 1.68 3.86 -6.05
CA PRO A 225 0.24 4.03 -6.28
C PRO A 225 -0.25 3.27 -7.52
N GLY A 226 -1.34 2.50 -7.36
CA GLY A 226 -1.94 1.70 -8.42
C GLY A 226 -1.37 0.29 -8.58
N PHE A 227 -0.24 -0.06 -7.95
CA PHE A 227 0.38 -1.40 -8.12
C PHE A 227 -0.33 -2.50 -7.31
N SER A 228 -1.07 -2.12 -6.27
CA SER A 228 -1.84 -3.04 -5.46
C SER A 228 -3.22 -2.48 -5.09
N SER A 229 -3.68 -1.48 -5.83
CA SER A 229 -4.95 -0.77 -5.65
C SER A 229 -5.65 -0.59 -6.99
N THR A 230 -6.97 -0.49 -6.99
CA THR A 230 -7.75 -0.19 -8.20
C THR A 230 -8.99 0.62 -7.88
N PHE A 231 -9.49 1.34 -8.88
CA PHE A 231 -10.84 1.92 -8.84
C PHE A 231 -11.94 0.89 -9.16
N GLY A 232 -11.56 -0.28 -9.69
CA GLY A 232 -12.47 -1.36 -10.05
C GLY A 232 -12.84 -2.24 -8.85
N VAL A 233 -12.66 -3.55 -9.00
CA VAL A 233 -12.89 -4.53 -7.93
C VAL A 233 -11.56 -4.84 -7.25
N GLN A 234 -11.47 -4.58 -5.95
CA GLN A 234 -10.28 -4.83 -5.13
C GLN A 234 -10.45 -6.13 -4.36
N VAL A 235 -9.47 -7.04 -4.32
CA VAL A 235 -9.64 -8.35 -3.66
C VAL A 235 -8.62 -8.74 -2.60
N SER A 236 -8.99 -8.60 -1.35
CA SER A 236 -8.12 -8.96 -0.25
C SER A 236 -7.96 -10.46 -0.07
N LEU A 237 -6.72 -10.95 -0.09
CA LEU A 237 -6.39 -12.33 0.31
C LEU A 237 -6.20 -12.47 1.82
N GLN A 238 -6.48 -11.42 2.60
CA GLN A 238 -6.25 -11.38 4.05
C GLN A 238 -6.94 -12.52 4.81
N ASN A 239 -8.01 -13.10 4.23
CA ASN A 239 -8.76 -14.19 4.83
C ASN A 239 -8.24 -15.58 4.41
N LEU A 240 -7.28 -15.68 3.47
CA LEU A 240 -6.63 -16.93 3.10
C LEU A 240 -5.52 -17.26 4.09
N LEU A 241 -5.92 -17.82 5.24
CA LEU A 241 -5.07 -18.04 6.40
C LEU A 241 -4.75 -19.54 6.63
N ASP A 242 -4.69 -20.33 5.56
CA ASP A 242 -4.22 -21.73 5.63
C ASP A 242 -2.83 -21.78 6.30
N PHE A 243 -2.65 -22.70 7.26
CA PHE A 243 -1.37 -22.98 7.89
C PHE A 243 -1.27 -24.48 8.20
N ASP A 244 -0.32 -25.16 7.61
CA ASP A 244 -0.09 -26.59 7.85
C ASP A 244 1.41 -26.92 7.81
N TYR A 245 1.99 -27.23 8.97
CA TYR A 245 3.40 -27.58 9.09
C TYR A 245 3.58 -29.10 9.07
N ASN A 246 4.43 -29.57 8.16
CA ASN A 246 4.81 -30.96 8.02
C ASN A 246 6.27 -31.16 8.49
N GLU A 247 6.42 -31.80 9.65
CA GLU A 247 7.72 -32.08 10.26
C GLU A 247 8.55 -33.11 9.47
N GLU A 248 7.90 -34.12 8.87
CA GLU A 248 8.62 -35.15 8.10
C GLU A 248 9.18 -34.56 6.81
N ALA A 249 8.39 -33.75 6.11
CA ALA A 249 8.80 -33.10 4.86
C ALA A 249 9.65 -31.84 5.07
N GLN A 250 9.71 -31.30 6.29
CA GLN A 250 10.33 -30.00 6.61
C GLN A 250 9.78 -28.87 5.72
N THR A 251 8.45 -28.78 5.67
CA THR A 251 7.74 -27.77 4.89
C THR A 251 6.56 -27.20 5.65
N VAL A 252 6.14 -25.99 5.30
CA VAL A 252 4.88 -25.40 5.76
C VAL A 252 4.06 -24.90 4.58
N LYS A 253 2.78 -25.25 4.54
CA LYS A 253 1.78 -24.67 3.65
C LYS A 253 1.21 -23.41 4.30
N LEU A 254 1.16 -22.33 3.53
CA LEU A 254 0.77 -20.99 3.95
C LEU A 254 -0.23 -20.41 2.95
N GLY A 255 -1.35 -19.90 3.43
CA GLY A 255 -2.22 -19.04 2.64
C GLY A 255 -1.64 -17.63 2.45
N SER A 256 -2.01 -16.96 1.37
CA SER A 256 -1.48 -15.64 1.00
C SER A 256 -1.89 -14.49 1.93
N GLY A 257 -2.80 -14.73 2.89
CA GLY A 257 -3.28 -13.74 3.85
C GLY A 257 -2.34 -13.48 5.02
N TRP A 258 -1.35 -14.35 5.24
CA TRP A 258 -0.43 -14.21 6.36
C TRP A 258 0.61 -13.10 6.17
N THR A 259 1.07 -12.57 7.31
CA THR A 259 2.27 -11.74 7.40
C THR A 259 3.45 -12.56 7.94
N TRP A 260 4.68 -12.17 7.60
CA TRP A 260 5.88 -12.93 7.97
C TRP A 260 6.09 -13.01 9.48
N ASP A 261 5.80 -11.93 10.22
CA ASP A 261 5.89 -11.91 11.69
C ASP A 261 4.93 -12.90 12.36
N ALA A 262 3.71 -13.02 11.85
CA ALA A 262 2.75 -14.03 12.31
C ALA A 262 3.22 -15.46 11.98
N ILE A 263 3.80 -15.67 10.79
CA ILE A 263 4.36 -16.96 10.39
C ILE A 263 5.51 -17.37 11.32
N TYR A 264 6.45 -16.47 11.60
CA TYR A 264 7.56 -16.75 12.50
C TYR A 264 7.08 -17.07 13.92
N GLU A 265 6.06 -16.37 14.42
CA GLU A 265 5.45 -16.67 15.72
C GLU A 265 4.82 -18.07 15.77
N MET A 266 4.10 -18.47 14.71
CA MET A 266 3.50 -19.81 14.64
C MET A 266 4.53 -20.94 14.52
N LEU A 267 5.67 -20.67 13.88
CA LEU A 267 6.75 -21.64 13.69
C LEU A 267 7.73 -21.71 14.86
N GLN A 268 7.87 -20.65 15.66
CA GLN A 268 8.82 -20.59 16.77
C GLN A 268 8.68 -21.76 17.77
N PRO A 269 7.47 -22.18 18.23
CA PRO A 269 7.31 -23.33 19.11
C PRO A 269 7.72 -24.68 18.48
N LYS A 270 7.90 -24.72 17.15
CA LYS A 270 8.29 -25.90 16.38
C LYS A 270 9.80 -25.94 16.11
N ASN A 271 10.57 -24.99 16.65
CA ASN A 271 12.02 -24.84 16.46
C ASN A 271 12.45 -24.78 14.99
N VAL A 272 11.60 -24.21 14.14
CA VAL A 272 11.88 -23.97 12.73
C VAL A 272 11.51 -22.54 12.33
N THR A 273 12.09 -22.08 11.24
CA THR A 273 11.78 -20.80 10.58
C THR A 273 11.59 -21.02 9.08
N VAL A 274 11.24 -19.95 8.36
CA VAL A 274 11.22 -19.90 6.90
C VAL A 274 12.03 -18.70 6.42
N VAL A 275 12.44 -18.74 5.15
CA VAL A 275 13.08 -17.61 4.47
C VAL A 275 11.99 -16.64 4.02
N GLY A 276 11.83 -15.53 4.72
CA GLY A 276 10.76 -14.55 4.47
C GLY A 276 11.16 -13.11 4.79
N GLY A 277 10.17 -12.25 4.98
CA GLY A 277 10.37 -10.82 5.26
C GLY A 277 11.07 -10.51 6.56
N ARG A 278 11.66 -9.31 6.63
CA ARG A 278 12.59 -8.90 7.69
C ARG A 278 11.98 -7.97 8.74
N ILE A 279 10.80 -7.43 8.45
CA ILE A 279 10.08 -6.44 9.25
C ILE A 279 8.61 -6.87 9.40
N PRO A 280 7.89 -6.41 10.44
CA PRO A 280 6.52 -6.85 10.71
C PRO A 280 5.52 -6.31 9.68
N GLY A 281 4.39 -6.99 9.53
CA GLY A 281 3.29 -6.58 8.63
C GLY A 281 3.47 -6.94 7.16
N VAL A 282 4.69 -7.25 6.71
CA VAL A 282 4.95 -7.64 5.32
C VAL A 282 4.28 -8.98 5.01
N GLY A 283 3.45 -9.02 3.96
CA GLY A 283 2.78 -10.23 3.48
C GLY A 283 3.62 -11.09 2.52
N LEU A 284 3.06 -12.22 2.09
CA LEU A 284 3.70 -13.17 1.17
C LEU A 284 4.05 -12.58 -0.21
N GLY A 285 3.46 -11.44 -0.59
CA GLY A 285 3.77 -10.74 -1.84
C GLY A 285 5.28 -10.50 -2.05
N LEU A 286 6.04 -10.33 -0.97
CA LEU A 286 7.50 -10.23 -0.98
C LEU A 286 8.15 -11.39 -1.76
N LEU A 287 7.72 -12.63 -1.50
CA LEU A 287 8.27 -13.84 -2.08
C LEU A 287 7.99 -13.91 -3.58
N TYR A 288 6.86 -13.36 -4.05
CA TYR A 288 6.50 -13.35 -5.47
C TYR A 288 7.42 -12.44 -6.32
N GLY A 289 8.12 -11.50 -5.69
CA GLY A 289 9.17 -10.68 -6.30
C GLY A 289 10.59 -11.19 -6.04
N GLY A 290 10.76 -12.36 -5.41
CA GLY A 290 12.05 -12.93 -5.00
C GLY A 290 12.14 -13.11 -3.49
N GLY A 291 12.25 -11.99 -2.77
CA GLY A 291 12.16 -11.93 -1.31
C GLY A 291 13.49 -12.08 -0.59
N LEU A 292 14.01 -10.97 -0.08
CA LEU A 292 15.22 -10.91 0.77
C LEU A 292 14.88 -11.17 2.24
N SER A 293 15.74 -11.95 2.89
CA SER A 293 15.58 -12.40 4.27
C SER A 293 16.87 -12.22 5.08
N TRP A 294 16.75 -12.26 6.40
CA TRP A 294 17.89 -12.40 7.30
C TRP A 294 18.66 -13.70 7.08
N TYR A 295 17.98 -14.73 6.55
CA TYR A 295 18.54 -16.04 6.23
C TYR A 295 19.05 -16.17 4.78
N THR A 296 19.08 -15.09 4.00
CA THR A 296 19.37 -15.19 2.57
C THR A 296 20.77 -15.72 2.26
N ASN A 297 21.77 -15.38 3.07
CA ASN A 297 23.13 -15.91 2.93
C ASN A 297 23.20 -17.43 3.19
N GLN A 298 22.25 -18.01 3.93
CA GLN A 298 22.22 -19.43 4.28
C GLN A 298 21.38 -20.27 3.31
N HIS A 299 20.32 -19.67 2.77
CA HIS A 299 19.21 -20.41 2.15
C HIS A 299 18.65 -19.77 0.87
N GLY A 300 19.25 -18.67 0.38
CA GLY A 300 18.83 -17.98 -0.83
C GLY A 300 17.66 -17.03 -0.63
N LEU A 301 16.98 -16.69 -1.73
CA LEU A 301 15.78 -15.86 -1.67
C LEU A 301 14.59 -16.67 -1.14
N ALA A 302 13.56 -15.98 -0.65
CA ALA A 302 12.32 -16.63 -0.23
C ALA A 302 11.72 -17.48 -1.37
N SER A 303 11.82 -17.01 -2.61
CA SER A 303 11.38 -17.74 -3.81
C SER A 303 12.14 -19.04 -4.07
N ASP A 304 13.40 -19.16 -3.65
CA ASP A 304 14.20 -20.38 -3.81
C ASP A 304 13.75 -21.51 -2.87
N ASN A 305 12.96 -21.15 -1.86
CA ASN A 305 12.49 -22.05 -0.83
C ASN A 305 11.06 -22.55 -1.10
N VAL A 306 10.42 -22.14 -2.20
CA VAL A 306 9.08 -22.60 -2.55
C VAL A 306 9.11 -24.00 -3.13
N VAL A 307 8.32 -24.90 -2.58
CA VAL A 307 8.11 -26.26 -3.10
C VAL A 307 6.91 -26.31 -4.05
N GLU A 308 5.84 -25.58 -3.70
CA GLU A 308 4.59 -25.58 -4.45
C GLU A 308 3.90 -24.20 -4.37
N PHE A 309 3.26 -23.78 -5.46
CA PHE A 309 2.34 -22.64 -5.49
C PHE A 309 0.91 -23.10 -5.71
N ASN A 310 -0.03 -22.52 -4.94
CA ASN A 310 -1.46 -22.64 -5.18
C ASN A 310 -1.91 -21.42 -5.99
N LEU A 311 -2.34 -21.64 -7.23
CA LEU A 311 -2.59 -20.57 -8.19
C LEU A 311 -4.01 -20.66 -8.74
N VAL A 312 -4.70 -19.54 -8.78
CA VAL A 312 -5.89 -19.35 -9.61
C VAL A 312 -5.46 -18.67 -10.92
N LEU A 313 -5.62 -19.40 -12.02
CA LEU A 313 -5.29 -18.93 -13.37
C LEU A 313 -6.27 -17.84 -13.85
N PRO A 314 -5.90 -17.03 -14.87
CA PRO A 314 -6.75 -16.02 -15.50
C PRO A 314 -8.14 -16.51 -15.96
N ASN A 315 -8.27 -17.80 -16.23
CA ASN A 315 -9.52 -18.43 -16.64
C ASN A 315 -10.37 -18.94 -15.45
N GLY A 316 -9.94 -18.68 -14.20
CA GLY A 316 -10.57 -19.13 -12.97
C GLY A 316 -10.19 -20.55 -12.53
N THR A 317 -9.32 -21.26 -13.24
CA THR A 317 -8.93 -22.63 -12.85
C THR A 317 -7.92 -22.60 -11.71
N PHE A 318 -8.19 -23.34 -10.64
CA PHE A 318 -7.22 -23.58 -9.57
C PHE A 318 -6.23 -24.68 -9.96
N VAL A 319 -4.93 -24.44 -9.75
CA VAL A 319 -3.85 -25.39 -10.02
C VAL A 319 -2.78 -25.34 -8.92
N ASN A 320 -2.20 -26.50 -8.62
CA ASN A 320 -0.98 -26.65 -7.83
C ASN A 320 0.22 -26.71 -8.77
N VAL A 321 1.16 -25.78 -8.62
CA VAL A 321 2.32 -25.62 -9.50
C VAL A 321 3.57 -26.03 -8.74
N THR A 322 4.21 -27.10 -9.20
CA THR A 322 5.52 -27.55 -8.71
C THR A 322 6.53 -27.53 -9.86
N GLU A 323 7.81 -27.66 -9.53
CA GLU A 323 8.88 -27.75 -10.53
C GLU A 323 8.66 -28.91 -11.51
N THR A 324 8.21 -30.06 -11.04
CA THR A 324 7.99 -31.25 -11.90
C THR A 324 6.64 -31.24 -12.63
N SER A 325 5.59 -30.65 -12.05
CA SER A 325 4.26 -30.66 -12.65
C SER A 325 4.11 -29.63 -13.78
N GLN A 326 4.63 -28.41 -13.59
CA GLN A 326 4.49 -27.28 -14.51
C GLN A 326 5.76 -26.39 -14.47
N PRO A 327 6.92 -26.88 -14.96
CA PRO A 327 8.22 -26.21 -14.79
C PRO A 327 8.27 -24.78 -15.33
N ASP A 328 7.62 -24.50 -16.46
CA ASP A 328 7.58 -23.15 -17.03
C ASP A 328 6.81 -22.17 -16.14
N LEU A 329 5.66 -22.61 -15.60
CA LEU A 329 4.85 -21.76 -14.72
C LEU A 329 5.53 -21.61 -13.35
N TYR A 330 6.16 -22.66 -12.84
CA TYR A 330 6.97 -22.62 -11.63
C TYR A 330 8.16 -21.64 -11.77
N PHE A 331 8.83 -21.61 -12.92
CA PHE A 331 9.80 -20.57 -13.28
C PHE A 331 9.16 -19.17 -13.17
N GLY A 332 8.00 -18.98 -13.81
CA GLY A 332 7.31 -17.70 -13.88
C GLY A 332 6.85 -17.15 -12.53
N LEU A 333 6.40 -18.02 -11.61
CA LEU A 333 5.88 -17.60 -10.30
C LEU A 333 7.00 -17.23 -9.30
N ARG A 334 8.25 -17.62 -9.56
CA ARG A 334 9.40 -17.25 -8.73
C ARG A 334 10.00 -15.94 -9.21
N GLY A 335 9.55 -14.83 -8.63
CA GLY A 335 10.01 -13.49 -8.97
C GLY A 335 9.21 -12.80 -10.08
N GLY A 336 8.16 -13.43 -10.61
CA GLY A 336 7.32 -12.88 -11.69
C GLY A 336 6.07 -12.16 -11.21
N LEU A 337 5.92 -11.96 -9.91
CA LEU A 337 4.77 -11.30 -9.28
C LEU A 337 3.46 -12.00 -9.66
N ASN A 338 2.40 -11.24 -9.93
CA ASN A 338 1.06 -11.74 -10.27
C ASN A 338 0.80 -11.82 -11.79
N ASN A 339 1.85 -11.93 -12.62
CA ASN A 339 1.70 -11.94 -14.07
C ASN A 339 0.86 -13.10 -14.64
N PHE A 340 0.79 -14.22 -13.91
CA PHE A 340 0.23 -15.48 -14.41
C PHE A 340 -1.02 -15.96 -13.68
N GLY A 341 -1.51 -15.20 -12.69
CA GLY A 341 -2.66 -15.56 -11.88
C GLY A 341 -2.55 -15.05 -10.45
N ILE A 342 -3.51 -15.45 -9.62
CA ILE A 342 -3.56 -15.09 -8.20
C ILE A 342 -2.98 -16.23 -7.39
N ILE A 343 -1.85 -15.97 -6.73
CA ILE A 343 -1.27 -16.95 -5.81
C ILE A 343 -2.07 -16.89 -4.51
N THR A 344 -2.76 -17.97 -4.20
CA THR A 344 -3.64 -18.13 -3.02
C THR A 344 -2.92 -18.72 -1.82
N GLY A 345 -1.79 -19.38 -2.07
CA GLY A 345 -0.89 -19.88 -1.03
C GLY A 345 0.36 -20.52 -1.63
N VAL A 346 1.27 -20.91 -0.75
CA VAL A 346 2.54 -21.55 -1.09
C VAL A 346 2.85 -22.63 -0.08
N THR A 347 3.59 -23.65 -0.51
CA THR A 347 4.31 -24.55 0.39
C THR A 347 5.78 -24.19 0.32
N VAL A 348 6.39 -23.86 1.45
CA VAL A 348 7.80 -23.47 1.53
C VAL A 348 8.58 -24.41 2.44
N LYS A 349 9.89 -24.55 2.19
CA LYS A 349 10.82 -25.26 3.06
C LYS A 349 10.93 -24.55 4.41
N THR A 350 11.02 -25.34 5.47
CA THR A 350 11.36 -24.86 6.82
C THR A 350 12.79 -25.22 7.16
N TRP A 351 13.43 -24.38 7.97
CA TRP A 351 14.81 -24.56 8.41
C TRP A 351 14.86 -24.60 9.93
N PRO A 352 15.66 -25.49 10.55
CA PRO A 352 15.87 -25.46 12.00
C PRO A 352 16.34 -24.07 12.44
N THR A 353 15.76 -23.56 13.52
CA THR A 353 16.13 -22.26 14.09
C THR A 353 16.21 -22.38 15.61
N GLY A 354 17.13 -21.63 16.20
CA GLY A 354 17.26 -21.47 17.65
C GLY A 354 17.17 -20.00 18.04
N ASP A 355 17.74 -19.68 19.19
CA ASP A 355 17.98 -18.28 19.54
C ASP A 355 19.05 -17.69 18.62
N ILE A 356 18.81 -16.45 18.21
CA ILE A 356 19.71 -15.62 17.41
C ILE A 356 20.27 -14.52 18.29
N TRP A 357 21.37 -13.90 17.87
CA TRP A 357 21.80 -12.61 18.42
C TRP A 357 21.54 -11.53 17.39
N GLY A 358 20.95 -10.42 17.82
CA GLY A 358 20.66 -9.32 16.91
C GLY A 358 19.99 -8.13 17.59
N GLY A 359 19.85 -7.06 16.83
CA GLY A 359 19.22 -5.81 17.27
C GLY A 359 19.75 -4.64 16.47
N THR A 360 19.54 -3.43 16.96
CA THR A 360 20.00 -2.21 16.30
C THR A 360 20.97 -1.46 17.19
N ILE A 361 22.11 -1.07 16.63
CA ILE A 361 23.00 -0.08 17.25
C ILE A 361 22.91 1.20 16.44
N ALA A 362 22.66 2.33 17.11
CA ALA A 362 22.63 3.64 16.48
C ALA A 362 23.92 4.40 16.77
N TYR A 363 24.54 4.98 15.74
CA TYR A 363 25.80 5.70 15.82
C TYR A 363 25.63 7.16 15.40
N SER A 364 26.36 8.05 16.06
CA SER A 364 26.42 9.46 15.69
C SER A 364 27.15 9.63 14.36
N ILE A 365 26.73 10.63 13.58
CA ILE A 365 27.46 11.02 12.35
C ILE A 365 28.87 11.55 12.64
N GLU A 366 29.20 11.84 13.90
CA GLU A 366 30.56 12.21 14.31
C GLU A 366 31.59 11.08 14.09
N HIS A 367 31.14 9.83 13.96
CA HIS A 367 31.98 8.65 13.70
C HIS A 367 31.81 8.08 12.29
N ASN A 368 31.41 8.92 11.32
CA ASN A 368 31.00 8.48 9.99
C ASN A 368 32.08 7.66 9.27
N ASP A 369 33.33 8.12 9.30
CA ASP A 369 34.45 7.44 8.63
C ASP A 369 34.71 6.05 9.23
N GLU A 370 34.65 5.90 10.56
CA GLU A 370 34.79 4.60 11.21
C GLU A 370 33.61 3.66 10.89
N ILE A 371 32.40 4.20 10.84
CA ILE A 371 31.19 3.42 10.52
C ILE A 371 31.25 2.93 9.07
N MET A 372 31.52 3.82 8.11
CA MET A 372 31.63 3.45 6.70
C MET A 372 32.72 2.40 6.48
N LYS A 373 33.84 2.51 7.18
CA LYS A 373 34.91 1.51 7.13
C LYS A 373 34.49 0.16 7.69
N ALA A 374 33.73 0.13 8.79
CA ALA A 374 33.19 -1.11 9.34
C ALA A 374 32.15 -1.76 8.39
N VAL A 375 31.34 -0.95 7.68
CA VAL A 375 30.41 -1.44 6.64
C VAL A 375 31.17 -2.02 5.45
N GLU A 376 32.24 -1.36 4.99
CA GLU A 376 33.12 -1.88 3.93
C GLU A 376 33.77 -3.21 4.35
N GLU A 377 34.37 -3.27 5.55
CA GLU A 377 35.00 -4.49 6.08
C GLU A 377 34.00 -5.64 6.10
N PHE A 378 32.78 -5.41 6.60
CA PHE A 378 31.73 -6.43 6.56
C PHE A 378 31.35 -6.81 5.11
N SER A 379 31.14 -5.83 4.24
CA SER A 379 30.68 -6.09 2.87
C SER A 379 31.70 -6.82 2.01
N VAL A 380 33.00 -6.59 2.24
CA VAL A 380 34.09 -7.11 1.41
C VAL A 380 34.65 -8.40 1.99
N GLU A 381 34.76 -8.50 3.32
CA GLU A 381 35.50 -9.58 3.98
C GLU A 381 34.59 -10.64 4.63
N ASN A 382 33.31 -10.35 4.91
CA ASN A 382 32.44 -11.32 5.55
C ASN A 382 32.23 -12.56 4.65
N THR A 383 32.46 -13.72 5.24
CA THR A 383 32.19 -15.03 4.63
C THR A 383 31.32 -15.91 5.52
N ASP A 384 30.92 -15.42 6.70
CA ASP A 384 30.03 -16.14 7.59
C ASP A 384 28.59 -15.98 7.10
N VAL A 385 28.03 -17.08 6.61
CA VAL A 385 26.64 -17.14 6.12
C VAL A 385 25.60 -16.87 7.21
N LYS A 386 25.98 -16.98 8.50
CA LYS A 386 25.09 -16.69 9.63
C LYS A 386 24.95 -15.22 9.93
N ALA A 387 25.91 -14.40 9.48
CA ALA A 387 25.90 -12.98 9.69
C ALA A 387 25.16 -12.29 8.54
N GLN A 388 24.20 -11.44 8.89
CA GLN A 388 23.58 -10.50 7.98
C GLN A 388 23.50 -9.12 8.62
N LEU A 389 23.72 -8.11 7.78
CA LEU A 389 23.76 -6.71 8.18
C LEU A 389 22.78 -5.90 7.32
N GLN A 390 22.15 -4.91 7.93
CA GLN A 390 21.54 -3.81 7.20
C GLN A 390 22.03 -2.50 7.79
N ALA A 391 22.89 -1.81 7.05
CA ALA A 391 23.44 -0.52 7.46
C ALA A 391 22.54 0.60 6.92
N VAL A 392 21.90 1.34 7.83
CA VAL A 392 20.89 2.34 7.48
C VAL A 392 21.41 3.73 7.74
N TYR A 393 21.72 4.46 6.68
CA TYR A 393 21.94 5.90 6.77
C TYR A 393 20.58 6.60 6.87
N THR A 394 20.38 7.33 7.96
CA THR A 394 19.13 8.05 8.20
C THR A 394 19.37 9.55 8.23
N LEU A 395 18.61 10.27 7.42
CA LEU A 395 18.63 11.73 7.37
C LEU A 395 17.23 12.28 7.70
N THR A 396 17.14 13.04 8.79
CA THR A 396 15.94 13.80 9.16
C THR A 396 16.14 15.28 8.90
N ARG A 397 15.12 16.10 9.18
CA ARG A 397 15.25 17.57 9.13
C ARG A 397 16.26 18.12 10.14
N GLU A 398 16.50 17.41 11.23
CA GLU A 398 17.36 17.87 12.32
C GLU A 398 18.78 17.32 12.24
N LYS A 399 18.96 16.07 11.80
CA LYS A 399 20.26 15.38 11.87
C LYS A 399 20.38 14.20 10.92
N ALA A 400 21.63 13.82 10.64
CA ALA A 400 22.01 12.54 10.08
C ALA A 400 22.56 11.60 11.17
N PHE A 401 22.38 10.30 11.00
CA PHE A 401 22.96 9.26 11.85
C PHE A 401 22.87 7.88 11.18
N TRP A 402 23.62 6.91 11.69
CA TRP A 402 23.56 5.53 11.23
C TRP A 402 22.78 4.66 12.20
N GLN A 403 21.99 3.72 11.67
CA GLN A 403 21.43 2.61 12.41
C GLN A 403 21.90 1.32 11.75
N ILE A 404 22.60 0.48 12.49
CA ILE A 404 23.11 -0.79 11.99
C ILE A 404 22.26 -1.90 12.62
N LEU A 405 21.51 -2.61 11.78
CA LEU A 405 20.74 -3.77 12.19
C LEU A 405 21.61 -5.02 12.02
N PHE A 406 21.83 -5.71 13.11
CA PHE A 406 22.63 -6.92 13.18
C PHE A 406 21.73 -8.15 13.30
N PHE A 407 22.07 -9.18 12.54
CA PHE A 407 21.47 -10.50 12.66
C PHE A 407 22.57 -11.57 12.62
N TYR A 408 22.59 -12.43 13.63
CA TYR A 408 23.47 -13.59 13.70
C TYR A 408 22.68 -14.84 14.08
N ASP A 409 22.69 -15.87 13.22
CA ASP A 409 21.99 -17.16 13.46
C ASP A 409 22.75 -18.07 14.45
N ALA A 410 22.97 -17.54 15.65
CA ALA A 410 23.44 -18.21 16.85
C ALA A 410 23.33 -17.26 18.06
N PRO A 411 23.23 -17.79 19.30
CA PRO A 411 23.21 -16.98 20.52
C PRO A 411 24.61 -16.54 20.95
N ASP A 412 25.40 -15.98 20.01
CA ASP A 412 26.73 -15.42 20.28
C ASP A 412 26.61 -13.90 20.44
N SER A 413 26.90 -13.39 21.64
CA SER A 413 26.79 -11.96 21.93
C SER A 413 27.96 -11.11 21.42
N SER A 414 28.98 -11.72 20.80
CA SER A 414 30.06 -10.99 20.15
C SER A 414 30.50 -11.66 18.85
N PRO A 415 29.61 -11.74 17.84
CA PRO A 415 29.93 -12.41 16.59
C PRO A 415 31.13 -11.77 15.91
N ALA A 416 32.11 -12.59 15.52
CA ALA A 416 33.35 -12.12 14.89
C ALA A 416 33.12 -11.21 13.66
N PRO A 417 32.14 -11.48 12.77
CA PRO A 417 31.89 -10.61 11.60
C PRO A 417 31.51 -9.16 11.94
N PHE A 418 31.02 -8.87 13.14
CA PHE A 418 30.55 -7.54 13.53
C PHE A 418 31.54 -6.77 14.41
N LYS A 419 32.72 -7.33 14.65
CA LYS A 419 33.66 -6.82 15.66
C LYS A 419 34.11 -5.38 15.42
N ALA A 420 34.24 -4.94 14.16
CA ALA A 420 34.62 -3.57 13.80
C ALA A 420 33.62 -2.52 14.33
N PHE A 421 32.34 -2.88 14.46
CA PHE A 421 31.28 -1.98 14.93
C PHE A 421 31.30 -1.78 16.45
N PHE A 422 31.77 -2.76 17.23
CA PHE A 422 31.70 -2.73 18.69
C PHE A 422 32.68 -1.75 19.35
N SER A 423 33.73 -1.33 18.63
CA SER A 423 34.67 -0.30 19.11
C SER A 423 34.20 1.13 18.87
N ILE A 424 33.18 1.33 18.05
CA ILE A 424 32.68 2.66 17.70
C ILE A 424 31.72 3.13 18.80
N PRO A 425 31.86 4.36 19.34
CA PRO A 425 30.93 4.87 20.34
C PRO A 425 29.48 4.95 19.79
N SER A 426 28.58 4.18 20.40
CA SER A 426 27.16 4.16 20.03
C SER A 426 26.33 5.12 20.87
N THR A 427 25.26 5.63 20.28
CA THR A 427 24.24 6.46 20.96
C THR A 427 23.14 5.62 21.60
N SER A 428 22.87 4.42 21.07
CA SER A 428 21.98 3.42 21.66
C SER A 428 22.32 2.03 21.13
N ASP A 429 22.01 1.00 21.92
CA ASP A 429 22.23 -0.40 21.58
C ASP A 429 21.02 -1.22 22.09
N THR A 430 20.36 -1.93 21.18
CA THR A 430 19.25 -2.84 21.50
C THR A 430 19.59 -4.30 21.17
N THR A 431 20.87 -4.63 20.98
CA THR A 431 21.29 -5.98 20.65
C THR A 431 21.14 -6.93 21.83
N GLU A 432 20.58 -8.10 21.57
CA GLU A 432 20.33 -9.12 22.57
C GLU A 432 20.30 -10.51 21.93
N VAL A 433 20.42 -11.55 22.77
CA VAL A 433 20.03 -12.90 22.36
C VAL A 433 18.51 -12.98 22.45
N THR A 434 17.85 -13.35 21.36
CA THR A 434 16.39 -13.37 21.24
C THR A 434 15.96 -14.41 20.22
N THR A 435 14.65 -14.59 20.06
CA THR A 435 14.11 -15.46 19.00
C THR A 435 13.98 -14.70 17.69
N HIS A 436 14.05 -15.40 16.55
CA HIS A 436 13.83 -14.77 15.24
C HIS A 436 12.48 -14.02 15.16
N SER A 437 11.41 -14.59 15.72
CA SER A 437 10.08 -13.94 15.74
C SER A 437 10.11 -12.61 16.50
N GLN A 438 10.72 -12.60 17.69
CA GLN A 438 10.79 -11.38 18.51
C GLN A 438 11.69 -10.31 17.87
N PHE A 439 12.81 -10.72 17.27
CA PHE A 439 13.70 -9.81 16.54
C PHE A 439 12.97 -9.07 15.41
N VAL A 440 12.21 -9.79 14.59
CA VAL A 440 11.42 -9.18 13.51
C VAL A 440 10.35 -8.25 14.09
N LYS A 441 9.61 -8.66 15.13
CA LYS A 441 8.58 -7.83 15.77
C LYS A 441 9.13 -6.54 16.39
N ASN A 442 10.35 -6.58 16.90
CA ASN A 442 11.00 -5.43 17.54
C ASN A 442 11.63 -4.46 16.53
N THR A 443 11.68 -4.80 15.24
CA THR A 443 12.24 -3.92 14.22
C THR A 443 11.27 -2.77 13.91
N PRO A 444 11.60 -1.51 14.24
CA PRO A 444 10.66 -0.39 14.12
C PRO A 444 10.29 -0.12 12.65
N PHE A 445 9.00 -0.03 12.35
CA PHE A 445 8.52 0.32 11.02
C PHE A 445 7.18 1.09 11.08
N PRO A 446 7.22 2.41 11.35
CA PRO A 446 6.01 3.21 11.53
C PRO A 446 5.34 3.56 10.19
N PRO A 447 3.99 3.58 10.11
CA PRO A 447 3.27 4.03 8.91
C PRO A 447 3.70 5.43 8.48
N VAL A 448 3.72 5.65 7.17
CA VAL A 448 4.13 6.93 6.55
C VAL A 448 3.04 7.44 5.63
N VAL A 449 2.88 8.78 5.59
CA VAL A 449 1.88 9.44 4.75
C VAL A 449 2.21 9.23 3.28
N GLY A 450 3.39 9.68 2.86
CA GLY A 450 3.91 9.54 1.50
C GLY A 450 5.30 8.95 1.48
N SER A 451 5.55 8.04 0.52
CA SER A 451 6.82 7.37 0.38
C SER A 451 7.09 6.95 -1.06
N TYR A 452 8.36 7.05 -1.47
CA TYR A 452 8.89 6.31 -2.61
C TYR A 452 10.11 5.50 -2.23
N LEU A 453 10.18 4.29 -2.79
CA LEU A 453 11.38 3.46 -2.79
C LEU A 453 11.99 3.45 -4.18
N HIS A 454 13.30 3.30 -4.23
CA HIS A 454 14.03 2.96 -5.44
C HIS A 454 15.20 2.03 -5.10
N THR A 455 15.75 1.37 -6.13
CA THR A 455 16.85 0.43 -5.96
C THR A 455 17.94 0.64 -6.99
N VAL A 456 19.17 0.61 -6.49
CA VAL A 456 20.42 0.56 -7.26
C VAL A 456 21.15 -0.67 -6.74
N PRO A 457 21.38 -1.68 -7.57
CA PRO A 457 22.19 -2.82 -7.18
C PRO A 457 23.64 -2.41 -6.91
N VAL A 458 24.21 -2.90 -5.81
CA VAL A 458 25.56 -2.58 -5.35
C VAL A 458 26.24 -3.87 -4.88
N LEU A 459 27.20 -4.39 -5.64
CA LEU A 459 27.89 -5.65 -5.38
C LEU A 459 28.60 -5.66 -4.02
N GLN A 460 29.42 -4.65 -3.76
CA GLN A 460 30.08 -4.45 -2.47
C GLN A 460 30.04 -2.96 -2.09
N TYR A 461 29.82 -2.68 -0.81
CA TYR A 461 29.73 -1.33 -0.27
C TYR A 461 31.10 -0.84 0.17
N THR A 462 31.89 -0.31 -0.77
CA THR A 462 33.17 0.34 -0.47
C THR A 462 32.97 1.74 0.10
N VAL A 463 33.95 2.27 0.84
CA VAL A 463 33.91 3.64 1.39
C VAL A 463 33.64 4.70 0.29
N PRO A 464 34.27 4.65 -0.90
CA PRO A 464 33.93 5.56 -1.99
C PRO A 464 32.45 5.52 -2.40
N VAL A 465 31.86 4.33 -2.53
CA VAL A 465 30.43 4.18 -2.83
C VAL A 465 29.58 4.74 -1.68
N LEU A 466 29.93 4.40 -0.43
CA LEU A 466 29.24 4.90 0.77
C LEU A 466 29.22 6.42 0.86
N GLN A 467 30.36 7.04 0.62
CA GLN A 467 30.52 8.49 0.72
C GLN A 467 29.84 9.24 -0.43
N ALA A 468 29.86 8.68 -1.64
CA ALA A 468 29.16 9.26 -2.78
C ALA A 468 27.64 9.23 -2.60
N VAL A 469 27.11 8.13 -2.07
CA VAL A 469 25.68 8.03 -1.75
C VAL A 469 25.28 9.05 -0.71
N GLU A 470 26.02 9.14 0.40
CA GLU A 470 25.77 10.14 1.43
C GLU A 470 25.77 11.57 0.83
N THR A 471 26.75 11.88 -0.02
CA THR A 471 26.89 13.22 -0.62
C THR A 471 25.68 13.58 -1.49
N SER A 472 25.29 12.70 -2.41
CA SER A 472 24.13 12.90 -3.31
C SER A 472 22.82 13.05 -2.52
N VAL A 473 22.61 12.19 -1.51
CA VAL A 473 21.41 12.21 -0.67
C VAL A 473 21.33 13.48 0.16
N ASN A 474 22.43 13.91 0.78
CA ASN A 474 22.44 15.12 1.59
C ASN A 474 22.13 16.36 0.73
N ALA A 475 22.71 16.44 -0.47
CA ALA A 475 22.45 17.53 -1.40
C ALA A 475 20.97 17.57 -1.85
N SER A 476 20.43 16.44 -2.26
CA SER A 476 19.04 16.32 -2.73
C SER A 476 18.00 16.56 -1.62
N PHE A 477 18.26 16.09 -0.41
CA PHE A 477 17.39 16.35 0.75
C PHE A 477 17.42 17.83 1.14
N ALA A 478 18.61 18.46 1.19
CA ALA A 478 18.74 19.89 1.44
C ALA A 478 17.99 20.71 0.39
N LYS A 479 18.11 20.34 -0.89
CA LYS A 479 17.40 20.99 -1.99
C LYS A 479 15.88 20.89 -1.84
N ALA A 480 15.36 19.73 -1.43
CA ALA A 480 13.94 19.56 -1.16
C ALA A 480 13.45 20.49 -0.04
N LEU A 481 14.24 20.69 1.02
CA LEU A 481 13.90 21.63 2.10
C LEU A 481 13.96 23.09 1.64
N GLU A 482 14.95 23.47 0.82
CA GLU A 482 15.07 24.80 0.23
C GLU A 482 13.88 25.13 -0.69
N ASP A 483 13.38 24.14 -1.42
CA ASP A 483 12.20 24.26 -2.29
C ASP A 483 10.86 24.20 -1.49
N GLU A 484 10.92 24.29 -0.16
CA GLU A 484 9.77 24.22 0.76
C GLU A 484 8.93 22.95 0.63
N ARG A 485 9.55 21.83 0.19
CA ARG A 485 8.88 20.54 0.05
C ARG A 485 8.71 19.84 1.40
N SER A 486 7.76 18.93 1.44
CA SER A 486 7.37 18.18 2.64
C SER A 486 8.28 17.00 2.99
N ALA A 487 9.58 17.07 2.62
CA ALA A 487 10.56 16.04 2.96
C ALA A 487 10.57 15.80 4.48
N ALA A 488 10.45 14.55 4.90
CA ALA A 488 10.36 14.19 6.31
C ALA A 488 11.60 13.41 6.75
N THR A 489 11.89 12.31 6.08
CA THR A 489 13.03 11.44 6.40
C THR A 489 13.50 10.74 5.14
N PHE A 490 14.79 10.55 5.04
CA PHE A 490 15.38 9.66 4.06
C PHE A 490 16.07 8.49 4.77
N TYR A 491 15.88 7.29 4.22
CA TYR A 491 16.61 6.10 4.60
C TYR A 491 17.35 5.55 3.39
N TRP A 492 18.63 5.24 3.58
CA TRP A 492 19.35 4.37 2.68
C TRP A 492 19.73 3.09 3.40
N PHE A 493 19.22 1.96 2.90
CA PHE A 493 19.60 0.64 3.36
C PHE A 493 20.71 0.10 2.45
N ALA A 494 21.92 0.07 3.00
CA ALA A 494 23.03 -0.71 2.47
C ALA A 494 22.92 -2.14 3.00
N GLU A 495 22.84 -3.11 2.09
CA GLU A 495 22.43 -4.48 2.37
C GLU A 495 23.48 -5.47 1.82
N PRO A 496 24.67 -5.54 2.44
CA PRO A 496 25.71 -6.46 2.01
C PRO A 496 25.24 -7.90 2.24
N PHE A 497 25.08 -8.66 1.15
CA PHE A 497 24.82 -10.09 1.21
C PHE A 497 26.07 -10.88 0.81
N TYR A 498 26.31 -11.98 1.50
CA TYR A 498 27.33 -12.93 1.13
C TYR A 498 26.70 -14.08 0.34
N ASN A 499 27.06 -14.17 -0.94
CA ASN A 499 26.72 -15.32 -1.81
C ASN A 499 25.21 -15.65 -1.88
N GLN A 500 24.34 -14.63 -1.75
CA GLN A 500 22.87 -14.78 -1.74
C GLN A 500 22.29 -15.61 -2.90
N ASN A 501 22.93 -15.57 -4.07
CA ASN A 501 22.46 -16.25 -5.27
C ASN A 501 22.88 -17.72 -5.35
N SER A 502 23.76 -18.21 -4.47
CA SER A 502 24.31 -19.57 -4.55
C SER A 502 23.29 -20.69 -4.37
N HIS A 503 22.12 -20.36 -3.80
CA HIS A 503 21.03 -21.30 -3.59
C HIS A 503 20.01 -21.30 -4.75
N SER A 504 20.23 -20.50 -5.80
CA SER A 504 19.42 -20.48 -7.01
C SER A 504 19.66 -21.75 -7.82
N THR A 505 18.93 -22.82 -7.48
CA THR A 505 19.09 -24.17 -8.05
C THR A 505 18.26 -24.39 -9.32
N PHE A 506 17.29 -23.51 -9.57
CA PHE A 506 16.38 -23.59 -10.70
C PHE A 506 16.19 -22.18 -11.30
N PRO A 507 16.07 -22.02 -12.62
CA PRO A 507 15.81 -20.73 -13.24
C PRO A 507 14.52 -20.07 -12.72
N SER A 508 14.53 -18.75 -12.52
CA SER A 508 13.41 -17.97 -11.98
C SER A 508 13.17 -16.71 -12.81
N ALA A 509 11.95 -16.18 -12.74
CA ALA A 509 11.56 -14.95 -13.41
C ALA A 509 12.36 -13.73 -12.93
N PHE A 510 12.62 -13.60 -11.63
CA PHE A 510 13.63 -12.65 -11.12
C PHE A 510 15.02 -13.26 -11.34
N PRO A 511 15.85 -12.73 -12.24
CA PRO A 511 17.10 -13.36 -12.61
C PRO A 511 18.16 -13.09 -11.52
N HIS A 512 18.54 -14.14 -10.80
CA HIS A 512 19.54 -14.08 -9.73
C HIS A 512 20.49 -15.28 -9.80
N SER A 513 21.07 -15.50 -10.99
CA SER A 513 22.05 -16.57 -11.20
C SER A 513 23.25 -16.43 -10.24
N PRO A 514 23.83 -17.53 -9.73
CA PRO A 514 25.08 -17.50 -8.97
C PRO A 514 26.24 -16.87 -9.76
N SER A 515 26.22 -16.99 -11.10
CA SER A 515 27.26 -16.42 -11.97
C SER A 515 27.13 -14.90 -12.14
N ASN A 516 26.01 -14.33 -11.71
CA ASN A 516 25.73 -12.91 -11.81
C ASN A 516 25.09 -12.41 -10.51
N PRO A 517 25.88 -12.21 -9.43
CA PRO A 517 25.35 -11.68 -8.18
C PRO A 517 24.78 -10.28 -8.41
N ILE A 518 23.61 -10.02 -7.84
CA ILE A 518 22.92 -8.72 -7.88
C ILE A 518 22.34 -8.47 -6.50
N THR A 519 22.98 -7.60 -5.75
CA THR A 519 22.63 -7.24 -4.37
C THR A 519 21.87 -5.91 -4.40
N PRO A 520 20.55 -5.91 -4.18
CA PRO A 520 19.78 -4.68 -4.23
C PRO A 520 20.08 -3.79 -3.03
N SER A 521 20.28 -2.50 -3.28
CA SER A 521 20.24 -1.46 -2.24
C SER A 521 18.89 -0.76 -2.27
N CYS A 522 18.36 -0.36 -1.11
CA CYS A 522 17.08 0.35 -1.03
C CYS A 522 17.28 1.81 -0.62
N PHE A 523 16.80 2.74 -1.46
CA PHE A 523 16.69 4.17 -1.14
C PHE A 523 15.24 4.49 -0.87
N TRP A 524 14.96 5.27 0.16
CA TRP A 524 13.61 5.51 0.62
C TRP A 524 13.44 6.96 1.08
N TYR A 525 12.66 7.73 0.32
CA TYR A 525 12.19 9.06 0.71
C TYR A 525 10.80 9.00 1.34
N ASN A 526 10.65 9.62 2.51
CA ASN A 526 9.37 9.89 3.15
C ASN A 526 9.04 11.38 3.09
N TYR A 527 7.76 11.67 2.89
CA TYR A 527 7.23 13.02 2.81
C TYR A 527 5.84 13.09 3.43
N THR A 528 5.42 14.28 3.86
CA THR A 528 4.18 14.46 4.64
C THR A 528 3.04 15.11 3.86
N SER A 529 3.29 15.68 2.68
CA SER A 529 2.24 16.29 1.85
C SER A 529 1.90 15.43 0.63
N PRO A 530 0.63 15.03 0.45
CA PRO A 530 0.17 14.39 -0.78
C PRO A 530 0.41 15.22 -2.05
N ASP A 531 0.60 16.53 -1.95
CA ASP A 531 0.87 17.40 -3.11
C ASP A 531 2.29 17.22 -3.69
N ASP A 532 3.22 16.62 -2.94
CA ASP A 532 4.61 16.43 -3.36
C ASP A 532 4.90 15.07 -4.01
N VAL A 533 3.88 14.25 -4.24
CA VAL A 533 3.98 12.90 -4.83
C VAL A 533 4.86 12.91 -6.09
N GLU A 534 4.56 13.77 -7.06
CA GLU A 534 5.32 13.83 -8.32
C GLU A 534 6.75 14.35 -8.15
N TYR A 535 6.97 15.26 -7.19
CA TYR A 535 8.30 15.78 -6.89
C TYR A 535 9.21 14.69 -6.34
N PHE A 536 8.78 13.99 -5.28
CA PHE A 536 9.60 12.93 -4.67
C PHE A 536 9.77 11.72 -5.59
N ARG A 537 8.79 11.44 -6.46
CA ARG A 537 8.90 10.42 -7.51
C ARG A 537 10.01 10.74 -8.51
N ALA A 538 10.16 12.01 -8.91
CA ALA A 538 11.24 12.45 -9.79
C ALA A 538 12.59 12.44 -9.05
N LEU A 539 12.63 13.04 -7.86
CA LEU A 539 13.83 13.16 -7.04
C LEU A 539 14.51 11.81 -6.81
N ILE A 540 13.75 10.79 -6.41
CA ILE A 540 14.33 9.49 -6.09
C ILE A 540 14.91 8.76 -7.33
N LYS A 541 14.39 9.05 -8.53
CA LYS A 541 14.94 8.55 -9.80
C LYS A 541 16.23 9.26 -10.17
N ASP A 542 16.28 10.57 -9.98
CA ASP A 542 17.47 11.38 -10.24
C ASP A 542 18.61 10.94 -9.31
N VAL A 543 18.33 10.82 -8.01
CA VAL A 543 19.26 10.24 -7.03
C VAL A 543 19.68 8.83 -7.47
N GLY A 544 18.75 7.94 -7.79
CA GLY A 544 19.09 6.59 -8.25
C GLY A 544 20.03 6.55 -9.46
N THR A 545 19.86 7.47 -10.41
CA THR A 545 20.70 7.58 -11.61
C THR A 545 22.11 8.07 -11.26
N GLU A 546 22.22 9.06 -10.38
CA GLU A 546 23.51 9.55 -9.87
C GLU A 546 24.26 8.44 -9.14
N LEU A 547 23.58 7.71 -8.26
CA LEU A 547 24.18 6.62 -7.50
C LEU A 547 24.59 5.45 -8.38
N GLN A 548 23.77 5.08 -9.36
CA GLN A 548 24.12 4.05 -10.34
C GLN A 548 25.39 4.42 -11.12
N THR A 549 25.58 5.72 -11.44
CA THR A 549 26.78 6.20 -12.13
C THR A 549 28.02 5.90 -11.31
N VAL A 550 28.03 6.28 -10.04
CA VAL A 550 29.17 6.05 -9.14
C VAL A 550 29.42 4.56 -8.94
N VAL A 551 28.37 3.79 -8.70
CA VAL A 551 28.47 2.33 -8.48
C VAL A 551 29.10 1.65 -9.70
N VAL A 552 28.77 2.07 -10.91
CA VAL A 552 29.38 1.56 -12.15
C VAL A 552 30.83 2.01 -12.30
N GLU A 553 31.14 3.29 -12.01
CA GLU A 553 32.51 3.82 -12.09
C GLU A 553 33.47 3.14 -11.10
N GLU A 554 32.98 2.79 -9.91
CA GLU A 554 33.72 2.03 -8.88
C GLU A 554 33.76 0.51 -9.15
N GLY A 555 33.15 0.04 -10.25
CA GLY A 555 33.09 -1.38 -10.61
C GLY A 555 32.22 -2.23 -9.69
N GLN A 556 31.33 -1.60 -8.92
CA GLN A 556 30.41 -2.25 -7.97
C GLN A 556 29.01 -2.48 -8.54
N GLY A 557 28.81 -2.29 -9.84
CA GLY A 557 27.55 -2.62 -10.51
C GLY A 557 27.62 -2.36 -12.02
N ARG A 558 26.49 -2.56 -12.70
CA ARG A 558 26.34 -2.40 -14.14
C ARG A 558 25.07 -1.62 -14.47
N TRP A 559 25.08 -0.92 -15.61
CA TRP A 559 23.91 -0.18 -16.08
C TRP A 559 22.72 -1.08 -16.42
N ASP A 560 22.98 -2.32 -16.83
CA ASP A 560 21.97 -3.33 -17.17
C ASP A 560 21.64 -4.27 -16.01
N ASP A 561 22.04 -3.93 -14.77
CA ASP A 561 21.64 -4.70 -13.59
C ASP A 561 20.13 -4.66 -13.38
N VAL A 562 19.54 -5.83 -13.15
CA VAL A 562 18.11 -5.91 -12.90
C VAL A 562 17.73 -5.23 -11.60
N LYS A 563 16.61 -4.53 -11.63
CA LYS A 563 16.04 -3.81 -10.50
C LYS A 563 15.14 -4.75 -9.72
N TYR A 564 15.42 -4.89 -8.43
CA TYR A 564 14.62 -5.72 -7.54
C TYR A 564 13.19 -5.17 -7.43
N SER A 565 12.21 -5.94 -7.91
CA SER A 565 10.84 -5.49 -8.13
C SER A 565 10.15 -4.98 -6.86
N ASN A 566 10.50 -5.53 -5.69
CA ASN A 566 9.90 -5.12 -4.42
C ASN A 566 10.36 -3.73 -3.95
N TYR A 567 11.46 -3.20 -4.49
CA TYR A 567 11.98 -1.85 -4.21
C TYR A 567 11.91 -0.91 -5.41
N ALA A 568 11.69 -1.44 -6.61
CA ALA A 568 11.70 -0.66 -7.83
C ALA A 568 10.59 0.41 -7.84
N VAL A 569 10.97 1.62 -8.27
CA VAL A 569 10.10 2.78 -8.29
C VAL A 569 9.13 2.71 -9.47
N LYS A 570 7.96 3.34 -9.34
CA LYS A 570 7.01 3.49 -10.46
C LYS A 570 7.71 4.06 -11.71
N GLY A 571 7.55 3.37 -12.83
CA GLY A 571 8.14 3.72 -14.12
C GLY A 571 9.50 3.08 -14.41
N THR A 572 10.01 2.22 -13.52
CA THR A 572 10.97 1.17 -13.94
C THR A 572 10.27 0.24 -14.93
N THR A 573 10.97 -0.13 -16.00
CA THR A 573 10.46 -0.96 -17.10
C THR A 573 10.48 -2.45 -16.73
N VAL A 574 9.69 -3.26 -17.44
CA VAL A 574 9.72 -4.72 -17.25
C VAL A 574 11.03 -5.33 -17.76
N GLU A 575 11.69 -4.68 -18.71
CA GLU A 575 13.05 -4.98 -19.16
C GLU A 575 14.06 -4.83 -18.02
N GLU A 576 14.00 -3.72 -17.27
CA GLU A 576 14.86 -3.49 -16.12
C GLU A 576 14.57 -4.44 -14.96
N VAL A 577 13.36 -4.98 -14.82
CA VAL A 577 13.03 -5.90 -13.72
C VAL A 577 13.36 -7.36 -14.05
N PHE A 578 13.02 -7.81 -15.26
CA PHE A 578 13.12 -9.22 -15.63
C PHE A 578 14.36 -9.55 -16.48
N GLY A 579 15.02 -8.55 -17.07
CA GLY A 579 16.24 -8.74 -17.87
C GLY A 579 16.11 -9.87 -18.88
N GLU A 580 17.05 -10.82 -18.84
CA GLU A 580 17.09 -12.00 -19.73
C GLU A 580 15.86 -12.93 -19.60
N SER A 581 15.17 -12.91 -18.46
CA SER A 581 13.98 -13.74 -18.24
C SER A 581 12.74 -13.25 -18.99
N LEU A 582 12.75 -12.00 -19.46
CA LEU A 582 11.57 -11.32 -20.00
C LEU A 582 10.97 -12.03 -21.24
N GLU A 583 11.79 -12.54 -22.15
CA GLU A 583 11.30 -13.21 -23.35
C GLU A 583 10.52 -14.49 -22.99
N LYS A 584 11.10 -15.32 -22.11
CA LYS A 584 10.44 -16.53 -21.59
C LYS A 584 9.16 -16.20 -20.84
N MET A 585 9.15 -15.10 -20.07
CA MET A 585 7.97 -14.62 -19.37
C MET A 585 6.86 -14.18 -20.34
N ARG A 586 7.20 -13.46 -21.42
CA ARG A 586 6.25 -13.06 -22.48
C ARG A 586 5.61 -14.27 -23.16
N ASP A 587 6.40 -15.30 -23.46
CA ASP A 587 5.88 -16.52 -24.09
C ASP A 587 5.02 -17.36 -23.15
N LEU A 588 5.37 -17.40 -21.86
CA LEU A 588 4.51 -17.98 -20.84
C LEU A 588 3.19 -17.19 -20.71
N LYS A 589 3.26 -15.86 -20.69
CA LYS A 589 2.09 -14.98 -20.59
C LYS A 589 1.10 -15.21 -21.72
N LYS A 590 1.57 -15.32 -22.97
CA LYS A 590 0.71 -15.63 -24.14
C LYS A 590 -0.05 -16.95 -23.99
N ARG A 591 0.53 -17.95 -23.31
CA ARG A 591 -0.11 -19.27 -23.09
C ARG A 591 -1.07 -19.27 -21.91
N ILE A 592 -0.67 -18.65 -20.80
CA ILE A 592 -1.39 -18.72 -19.53
C ILE A 592 -2.49 -17.65 -19.45
N ASP A 593 -2.23 -16.47 -20.01
CA ASP A 593 -3.14 -15.32 -19.99
C ASP A 593 -3.33 -14.69 -21.38
N PRO A 594 -3.84 -15.45 -22.38
CA PRO A 594 -4.00 -14.95 -23.75
C PRO A 594 -4.98 -13.76 -23.87
N LYS A 595 -5.81 -13.53 -22.84
CA LYS A 595 -6.77 -12.42 -22.79
C LYS A 595 -6.26 -11.23 -21.97
N ASN A 596 -5.04 -11.32 -21.44
CA ASN A 596 -4.43 -10.33 -20.58
C ASN A 596 -5.32 -9.91 -19.39
N VAL A 597 -5.95 -10.88 -18.73
CA VAL A 597 -6.79 -10.66 -17.54
C VAL A 597 -5.97 -10.04 -16.42
N MET A 598 -4.75 -10.54 -16.17
CA MET A 598 -3.91 -9.95 -15.12
C MET A 598 -3.46 -8.53 -15.46
N GLY A 599 -3.34 -8.19 -16.76
CA GLY A 599 -3.05 -6.83 -17.22
C GLY A 599 -4.23 -5.85 -17.09
N LEU A 600 -5.40 -6.29 -16.60
CA LEU A 600 -6.47 -5.36 -16.18
C LEU A 600 -6.06 -4.53 -14.96
N GLN A 601 -5.11 -5.03 -14.17
CA GLN A 601 -4.34 -4.21 -13.25
C GLN A 601 -3.44 -3.30 -14.12
N LYS A 602 -3.89 -2.06 -14.36
CA LYS A 602 -3.29 -1.13 -15.34
C LYS A 602 -1.86 -0.67 -14.99
N GLU A 603 -1.34 -1.07 -13.83
CA GLU A 603 -0.09 -0.61 -13.23
C GLU A 603 0.64 -1.80 -12.57
N GLY A 604 1.95 -1.67 -12.38
CA GLY A 604 2.81 -2.76 -11.89
C GLY A 604 3.81 -3.25 -12.94
N PHE A 605 4.66 -4.18 -12.56
CA PHE A 605 5.59 -4.84 -13.49
C PHE A 605 4.89 -6.01 -14.20
N LEU A 606 3.84 -5.69 -14.95
CA LEU A 606 3.03 -6.64 -15.71
C LEU A 606 3.42 -6.63 -17.19
N ILE A 607 3.48 -7.81 -17.79
CA ILE A 607 4.04 -8.10 -19.11
C ILE A 607 2.96 -8.19 -20.19
#